data_AF-A0A8J7KP03-F1
#
_entry.id   AF-A0A8J7KP03-F1
#
_cell.length_a   1.000
_cell.length_b   1.000
_cell.length_c   1.000
_cell.angle_alpha   90.00
_cell.angle_beta   90.00
_cell.angle_gamma   90.00
#
_symmetry.space_group_name_H-M   'P 1'
#
loop_
_entity.id
_entity.type
_entity.pdbx_description
1 polymer ?
#
loop_
_entity_poly.entity_id
_entity_poly.type
_entity_poly.pdbx_seq_one_letter_code
_entity_poly.pdbx_strand_id
1 'polypeptide(L)'
;MATWQAFADWTAVEFAGQGDVAHLLRDQADPQHYISFGGWPDADTLARWRSSPQFGEHVGRLRAHVDGFVPGTYDVAAEIHP
;
A
#
# COMPACT_ATOMS: atom_id res chain seq x y z
N MET A 1 -12.04 5.36 -3.46
CA MET A 1 -11.46 4.42 -4.45
C MET A 1 -10.42 5.10 -5.34
N ALA A 2 -10.78 6.13 -6.12
CA ALA A 2 -9.84 6.80 -7.04
C ALA A 2 -8.53 7.31 -6.39
N THR A 3 -8.62 7.89 -5.18
CA THR A 3 -7.43 8.37 -4.45
C THR A 3 -6.47 7.23 -4.07
N TRP A 4 -6.99 6.04 -3.78
CA TRP A 4 -6.17 4.86 -3.49
C TRP A 4 -5.53 4.31 -4.77
N GLN A 5 -6.28 4.23 -5.88
CA GLN A 5 -5.74 3.80 -7.17
C GLN A 5 -4.57 4.70 -7.61
N ALA A 6 -4.72 6.01 -7.52
CA ALA A 6 -3.64 6.94 -7.86
C ALA A 6 -2.38 6.76 -6.99
N PHE A 7 -2.54 6.37 -5.72
CA PHE A 7 -1.42 6.06 -4.84
C PHE A 7 -0.75 4.73 -5.19
N ALA A 8 -1.54 3.70 -5.52
CA ALA A 8 -1.04 2.41 -5.96
C ALA A 8 -0.31 2.51 -7.31
N ASP A 9 -0.88 3.24 -8.28
CA ASP A 9 -0.30 3.46 -9.60
C ASP A 9 1.05 4.17 -9.50
N TRP A 10 1.12 5.25 -8.72
CA TRP A 10 2.39 5.95 -8.46
C TRP A 10 3.42 5.02 -7.81
N THR A 11 3.02 4.26 -6.80
CA THR A 11 3.91 3.30 -6.12
C THR A 11 4.45 2.24 -7.09
N ALA A 12 3.58 1.71 -7.95
CA ALA A 12 3.93 0.69 -8.94
C ALA A 12 4.92 1.22 -10.00
N VAL A 13 4.66 2.43 -10.52
CA VAL A 13 5.49 3.05 -11.56
C VAL A 13 6.88 3.42 -11.03
N GLU A 14 6.96 4.00 -9.84
CA GLU A 14 8.19 4.61 -9.34
C GLU A 14 9.05 3.67 -8.47
N PHE A 15 8.46 2.65 -7.82
CA PHE A 15 9.16 1.86 -6.80
C PHE A 15 9.04 0.35 -6.93
N ALA A 16 7.85 -0.19 -7.22
CA ALA A 16 7.64 -1.65 -7.11
C ALA A 16 8.14 -2.46 -8.31
N GLY A 17 8.42 -1.81 -9.45
CA GLY A 17 8.65 -2.52 -10.71
C GLY A 17 7.39 -3.27 -11.18
N GLN A 18 7.43 -3.86 -12.38
CA GLN A 18 6.26 -4.51 -13.01
C GLN A 18 5.87 -5.89 -12.39
N GLY A 19 6.29 -6.18 -11.15
CA GLY A 19 6.28 -7.55 -10.60
C GLY A 19 5.04 -7.94 -9.79
N ASP A 20 4.56 -7.07 -8.90
CA ASP A 20 3.60 -7.48 -7.88
C ASP A 20 2.26 -6.73 -7.96
N VAL A 21 1.17 -7.48 -7.82
CA VAL A 21 -0.18 -6.95 -7.75
C VAL A 21 -0.39 -6.27 -6.40
N ALA A 22 -0.71 -4.97 -6.41
CA ALA A 22 -1.20 -4.29 -5.21
C ALA A 22 -2.66 -4.67 -4.95
N HIS A 23 -2.97 -5.07 -3.72
CA HIS A 23 -4.31 -5.43 -3.29
C HIS A 23 -4.92 -4.33 -2.43
N LEU A 24 -6.22 -4.08 -2.64
CA LEU A 24 -7.09 -3.41 -1.69
C LEU A 24 -8.21 -4.37 -1.33
N LEU A 25 -8.16 -4.89 -0.12
CA LEU A 25 -9.23 -5.70 0.43
C LEU A 25 -10.23 -4.79 1.13
N ARG A 26 -11.51 -5.12 1.00
CA ARG A 26 -12.57 -4.60 1.86
C ARG A 26 -12.89 -5.66 2.90
N ASP A 27 -12.85 -5.27 4.17
CA ASP A 27 -13.27 -6.16 5.25
C ASP A 27 -14.76 -6.50 5.08
N GLN A 28 -15.10 -7.78 5.25
CA GLN A 28 -16.47 -8.26 5.12
C GLN A 28 -17.29 -8.00 6.38
N ALA A 29 -16.65 -7.99 7.55
CA ALA A 29 -17.29 -7.71 8.84
C ALA A 29 -17.49 -6.21 9.05
N ASP A 30 -16.56 -5.40 8.54
CA ASP A 30 -16.66 -3.94 8.52
C ASP A 30 -16.43 -3.38 7.10
N PRO A 31 -17.48 -3.12 6.32
CA PRO A 31 -17.34 -2.60 4.96
C PRO A 31 -16.68 -1.22 4.85
N GLN A 32 -16.49 -0.49 5.94
CA GLN A 32 -15.78 0.79 5.97
C GLN A 32 -14.28 0.61 6.25
N HIS A 33 -13.84 -0.58 6.62
CA HIS A 33 -12.45 -0.91 6.87
C HIS A 33 -11.81 -1.55 5.64
N TYR A 34 -10.66 -1.00 5.24
CA TYR A 34 -9.91 -1.44 4.06
C TYR A 34 -8.47 -1.77 4.42
N ILE A 35 -7.94 -2.83 3.83
CA ILE A 35 -6.56 -3.28 4.01
C ILE A 35 -5.85 -3.22 2.66
N SER A 36 -4.73 -2.50 2.60
CA SER A 36 -3.90 -2.40 1.40
C SER A 36 -2.54 -3.03 1.64
N PHE A 37 -2.11 -3.92 0.74
CA PHE A 37 -0.79 -4.52 0.76
C PHE A 37 -0.31 -4.81 -0.68
N GLY A 38 1.01 -4.86 -0.83
CA GLY A 38 1.69 -5.21 -2.06
C GLY A 38 3.09 -5.69 -1.71
N GLY A 39 3.63 -6.55 -2.57
CA GLY A 39 5.01 -7.00 -2.45
C GLY A 39 5.98 -5.83 -2.64
N TRP A 40 7.16 -5.96 -2.02
CA TRP A 40 8.29 -5.07 -2.24
C TRP A 40 9.47 -5.91 -2.73
N PRO A 41 10.26 -5.41 -3.70
CA PRO A 41 11.42 -6.14 -4.20
C PRO A 41 12.49 -6.31 -3.11
N ASP A 42 12.64 -5.30 -2.24
CA ASP A 42 13.60 -5.27 -1.16
C ASP A 42 13.26 -4.19 -0.12
N ALA A 43 13.89 -4.27 1.06
CA ALA A 43 13.67 -3.33 2.16
C ALA A 43 14.18 -1.90 1.88
N ASP A 44 15.23 -1.75 1.06
CA ASP A 44 15.77 -0.43 0.71
C ASP A 44 14.79 0.33 -0.18
N THR A 45 14.14 -0.36 -1.12
CA THR A 45 13.09 0.19 -1.97
C THR A 45 11.89 0.67 -1.15
N LEU A 46 11.43 -0.12 -0.18
CA LEU A 46 10.41 0.29 0.76
C LEU A 46 10.83 1.53 1.58
N ALA A 47 12.07 1.55 2.08
CA ALA A 47 12.59 2.68 2.85
C ALA A 47 12.63 3.97 2.02
N ARG A 48 13.11 3.89 0.77
CA ARG A 48 13.12 5.02 -0.18
C ARG A 48 11.70 5.49 -0.48
N TRP A 49 10.79 4.58 -0.82
CA TRP A 49 9.37 4.89 -1.06
C TRP A 49 8.77 5.66 0.10
N ARG A 50 8.95 5.17 1.32
CA ARG A 50 8.36 5.75 2.53
C ARG A 50 8.96 7.10 2.92
N SER A 51 10.23 7.31 2.58
CA SER A 51 10.94 8.57 2.80
C SER A 51 10.66 9.62 1.72
N SER A 52 10.01 9.25 0.62
CA SER A 52 9.74 10.17 -0.50
C SER A 52 8.74 11.27 -0.12
N PRO A 53 8.93 12.51 -0.58
CA PRO A 53 7.94 13.58 -0.39
C PRO A 53 6.55 13.21 -0.93
N GLN A 54 6.51 12.53 -2.08
CA GLN A 54 5.29 12.09 -2.75
C GLN A 54 4.49 11.12 -1.89
N PHE A 55 5.14 10.23 -1.12
CA PHE A 55 4.44 9.38 -0.16
C PHE A 55 3.62 10.20 0.83
N GLY A 56 4.21 11.28 1.39
CA GLY A 56 3.51 12.20 2.28
C GLY A 56 2.32 12.88 1.62
N GLU A 57 2.46 13.32 0.37
CA GLU A 57 1.37 13.92 -0.40
C GLU A 57 0.22 12.96 -0.65
N HIS A 58 0.53 11.74 -1.11
CA HIS A 58 -0.48 10.72 -1.39
C HIS A 58 -1.19 10.27 -0.10
N VAL A 59 -0.45 10.03 0.98
CA VAL A 59 -1.04 9.68 2.29
C VAL A 59 -1.89 10.83 2.83
N GLY A 60 -1.48 12.08 2.64
CA GLY A 60 -2.28 13.25 3.00
C GLY A 60 -3.63 13.27 2.28
N ARG A 61 -3.63 12.98 0.97
CA ARG A 61 -4.88 12.86 0.19
C ARG A 61 -5.73 11.68 0.65
N LEU A 62 -5.14 10.55 1.01
CA LEU A 62 -5.87 9.40 1.55
C LEU A 62 -6.54 9.75 2.89
N ARG A 63 -5.79 10.37 3.81
CA ARG A 63 -6.27 10.80 5.13
C ARG A 63 -7.44 11.77 5.07
N ALA A 64 -7.57 12.55 3.99
CA ALA A 64 -8.73 13.41 3.79
C ALA A 64 -10.05 12.64 3.53
N HIS A 65 -9.98 11.34 3.25
CA HIS A 65 -11.13 10.50 2.92
C HIS A 65 -11.39 9.36 3.93
N VAL A 66 -10.55 9.21 4.95
CA VAL A 66 -10.65 8.13 5.93
C VAL A 66 -10.50 8.66 7.34
N ASP A 67 -11.21 8.07 8.30
CA ASP A 67 -11.12 8.44 9.71
C ASP A 67 -9.77 8.03 10.33
N GLY A 68 -9.07 7.06 9.72
CA GLY A 68 -7.78 6.59 10.18
C GLY A 68 -6.94 5.99 9.06
N PHE A 69 -5.62 6.14 9.17
CA PHE A 69 -4.64 5.52 8.28
C PHE A 69 -3.46 5.00 9.11
N VAL A 70 -3.33 3.68 9.18
CA VAL A 70 -2.28 2.99 9.93
C VAL A 70 -1.40 2.22 8.94
N PRO A 71 -0.21 2.74 8.61
CA PRO A 71 0.69 2.03 7.72
C PRO A 71 1.53 1.00 8.49
N GLY A 72 1.76 -0.17 7.90
CA GLY A 72 2.59 -1.22 8.45
C GLY A 72 3.59 -1.79 7.44
N THR A 73 4.62 -2.44 7.95
CA THR A 73 5.59 -3.25 7.21
C THR A 73 5.60 -4.63 7.83
N TYR A 74 5.49 -5.67 7.02
CA TYR A 74 5.27 -7.03 7.48
C TYR A 74 6.22 -7.97 6.73
N ASP A 75 6.69 -9.00 7.43
CA ASP A 75 7.43 -10.12 6.86
C ASP A 75 6.49 -11.31 6.66
N VAL A 76 6.71 -12.07 5.59
CA VAL A 76 6.02 -13.35 5.38
C VAL A 76 6.52 -14.35 6.41
N ALA A 77 5.67 -14.71 7.38
CA ALA A 77 6.03 -15.66 8.43
C ALA A 77 5.86 -17.14 8.01
N ALA A 78 4.97 -17.40 7.04
CA ALA A 78 4.74 -18.71 6.46
C ALA A 78 4.03 -18.57 5.10
N GLU A 79 4.35 -19.46 4.17
CA GLU A 79 3.67 -19.59 2.89
C GLU A 79 3.37 -21.08 2.66
N ILE A 80 2.12 -21.40 2.31
CA ILE A 80 1.67 -22.77 2.08
C ILE A 80 1.23 -22.87 0.63
N HIS A 81 1.90 -23.72 -0.13
CA HIS A 81 1.48 -24.12 -1.46
C HIS A 81 0.69 -25.42 -1.38
N PRO A 82 -0.32 -25.61 -2.25
CA PRO A 82 -1.14 -26.82 -2.27
C PRO A 82 -0.35 -28.08 -2.57
#